data_AF-A0A060T5E9-F1
#
_entry.id   AF-A0A060T5E9-F1
#
_cell.length_a   1.000
_cell.length_b   1.000
_cell.length_c   1.000
_cell.angle_alpha   90.00
_cell.angle_beta   90.00
_cell.angle_gamma   90.00
#
_symmetry.space_group_name_H-M   'P 1'
#
loop_
_entity.id
_entity.type
_entity.pdbx_description
1 polymer ?
#
loop_
_entity_poly.entity_id
_entity_poly.type
_entity_poly.pdbx_seq_one_letter_code
_entity_poly.pdbx_strand_id
1 'polypeptide(L)'
;MKWLYVAPIVLGLVSAESSASALEGTWSTKSNAVFTGPDFYDPVDELLIEPALPGMSYSFTSDGYFEEAIYQVTANPKDPGCPTGVMIFQHGKYEIMSNGSLVLNPFIVDGRQLLSEPCQSSTSTYTRYNQTEFFKSFNVYVDDYHGRYRLDLFQHDGSPMPPFYLSYKPPQMLPTQTLNPTSGGTQETGTSKTIKRIRRSLENRGRTNAVRRGDYDYNVIWWFGVSLMCVGATGWYFL
;
A
#
# COMPACT_ATOMS: atom_id res chain seq x y z
N MET A 1 -17.56 -11.28 -70.50
CA MET A 1 -17.60 -10.44 -69.28
C MET A 1 -17.17 -11.28 -68.09
N LYS A 2 -15.91 -11.16 -67.67
CA LYS A 2 -15.41 -11.81 -66.44
C LYS A 2 -15.47 -10.77 -65.32
N TRP A 3 -16.28 -11.03 -64.30
CA TRP A 3 -16.39 -10.19 -63.11
C TRP A 3 -15.24 -10.54 -62.17
N LEU A 4 -14.35 -9.59 -61.94
CA LEU A 4 -13.30 -9.67 -60.92
C LEU A 4 -13.94 -9.33 -59.56
N TYR A 5 -13.99 -10.32 -58.67
CA TYR A 5 -14.35 -10.10 -57.27
C TYR A 5 -13.16 -9.49 -56.54
N VAL A 6 -13.31 -8.24 -56.06
CA VAL A 6 -12.37 -7.60 -55.15
C VAL A 6 -12.81 -7.94 -53.72
N ALA A 7 -11.99 -8.73 -53.02
CA ALA A 7 -12.19 -9.01 -51.61
C ALA A 7 -11.75 -7.81 -50.75
N PRO A 8 -12.57 -7.34 -49.80
CA PRO A 8 -12.18 -6.26 -48.91
C PRO A 8 -11.19 -6.77 -47.87
N ILE A 9 -10.03 -6.13 -47.78
CA ILE A 9 -9.05 -6.34 -46.70
C ILE A 9 -9.63 -5.68 -45.45
N VAL A 10 -9.99 -6.50 -44.46
CA VAL A 10 -10.37 -6.02 -43.12
C VAL A 10 -9.08 -5.64 -42.39
N LEU A 11 -8.81 -4.34 -42.29
CA LEU A 11 -7.80 -3.80 -41.39
C LEU A 11 -8.30 -3.96 -39.94
N GLY A 12 -7.70 -4.89 -39.20
CA GLY A 12 -7.92 -5.01 -37.77
C GLY A 12 -7.44 -3.74 -37.05
N LEU A 13 -8.31 -3.14 -36.24
CA LEU A 13 -7.94 -2.08 -35.32
C LEU A 13 -7.02 -2.69 -34.25
N VAL A 14 -5.72 -2.43 -34.36
CA VAL A 14 -4.78 -2.58 -33.24
C VAL A 14 -5.11 -1.45 -32.27
N SER A 15 -5.76 -1.77 -31.15
CA SER A 15 -5.83 -0.84 -30.03
C SER A 15 -4.41 -0.65 -29.52
N ALA A 16 -3.87 0.56 -29.67
CA ALA A 16 -2.72 0.98 -28.90
C ALA A 16 -3.11 0.88 -27.42
N GLU A 17 -2.54 -0.07 -26.70
CA GLU A 17 -2.68 -0.16 -25.25
C GLU A 17 -2.26 1.20 -24.68
N SER A 18 -3.16 1.87 -23.95
CA SER A 18 -2.81 3.15 -23.35
C SER A 18 -1.67 2.89 -22.37
N SER A 19 -0.74 3.83 -22.23
CA SER A 19 0.41 3.67 -21.31
C SER A 19 -0.05 3.36 -19.87
N ALA A 20 -1.29 3.76 -19.51
CA ALA A 20 -1.94 3.39 -18.26
C ALA A 20 -2.38 1.92 -18.20
N SER A 21 -3.03 1.38 -19.25
CA SER A 21 -3.44 -0.04 -19.27
C SER A 21 -2.26 -1.02 -19.28
N ALA A 22 -1.13 -0.62 -19.89
CA ALA A 22 0.08 -1.42 -19.87
C ALA A 22 0.73 -1.46 -18.47
N LEU A 23 0.57 -0.39 -17.69
CA LEU A 23 1.11 -0.28 -16.33
C LEU A 23 0.28 -1.05 -15.29
N GLU A 24 -0.98 -1.37 -15.61
CA GLU A 24 -1.90 -2.05 -14.69
C GLU A 24 -1.37 -3.43 -14.25
N GLY A 25 -1.22 -3.59 -12.93
CA GLY A 25 -0.73 -4.81 -12.30
C GLY A 25 0.14 -4.54 -11.08
N THR A 26 0.54 -5.61 -10.40
CA THR A 26 1.54 -5.59 -9.32
C THR A 26 2.89 -5.98 -9.88
N TRP A 27 3.87 -5.11 -9.70
CA TRP A 27 5.22 -5.24 -10.19
C TRP A 27 6.17 -5.38 -9.01
N SER A 28 6.89 -6.51 -8.92
CA SER A 28 7.84 -6.77 -7.83
C SER A 28 9.25 -6.94 -8.38
N THR A 29 10.25 -6.49 -7.63
CA THR A 29 11.66 -6.74 -7.93
C THR A 29 12.00 -8.24 -7.85
N LYS A 30 13.18 -8.61 -8.38
CA LYS A 30 13.60 -10.01 -8.54
C LYS A 30 13.51 -10.91 -7.29
N SER A 31 13.58 -10.36 -6.07
CA SER A 31 13.43 -11.16 -4.85
C SER A 31 12.05 -11.80 -4.72
N ASN A 32 11.03 -11.24 -5.38
CA ASN A 32 9.66 -11.74 -5.44
C ASN A 32 9.09 -12.08 -4.04
N ALA A 33 9.48 -11.29 -3.04
CA ALA A 33 9.12 -11.49 -1.64
C ALA A 33 8.33 -10.30 -1.07
N VAL A 34 8.55 -9.10 -1.63
CA VAL A 34 7.82 -7.88 -1.28
C VAL A 34 6.68 -7.72 -2.27
N PHE A 35 5.47 -7.61 -1.74
CA PHE A 35 4.26 -7.34 -2.51
C PHE A 35 3.43 -6.30 -1.78
N THR A 36 2.74 -5.47 -2.53
CA THR A 36 1.69 -4.60 -2.03
C THR A 36 0.49 -5.41 -1.50
N GLY A 37 -0.29 -4.78 -0.64
CA GLY A 37 -1.55 -5.27 -0.12
C GLY A 37 -1.51 -5.58 1.39
N PRO A 38 -2.50 -6.35 1.88
CA PRO A 38 -2.67 -6.63 3.30
C PRO A 38 -1.54 -7.46 3.92
N ASP A 39 -0.69 -8.05 3.09
CA ASP A 39 0.45 -8.85 3.54
C ASP A 39 1.68 -7.99 3.88
N PHE A 40 1.65 -6.70 3.51
CA PHE A 40 2.72 -5.74 3.81
C PHE A 40 2.29 -4.64 4.80
N TYR A 41 1.04 -4.15 4.69
CA TYR A 41 0.50 -3.16 5.62
C TYR A 41 -0.89 -3.56 6.12
N ASP A 42 -1.07 -3.50 7.44
CA ASP A 42 -2.38 -3.65 8.09
C ASP A 42 -2.94 -2.26 8.47
N PRO A 43 -4.00 -1.77 7.79
CA PRO A 43 -4.60 -0.47 8.09
C PRO A 43 -5.45 -0.44 9.38
N VAL A 44 -5.77 -1.60 9.96
CA VAL A 44 -6.57 -1.71 11.19
C VAL A 44 -5.68 -1.49 12.41
N ASP A 45 -4.57 -2.22 12.48
CA ASP A 45 -3.59 -2.11 13.56
C ASP A 45 -2.48 -1.08 13.26
N GLU A 46 -2.46 -0.52 12.03
CA GLU A 46 -1.43 0.39 11.52
C GLU A 46 -0.03 -0.21 11.63
N LEU A 47 0.14 -1.47 11.21
CA LEU A 47 1.40 -2.21 11.31
C LEU A 47 1.99 -2.52 9.93
N LEU A 48 3.31 -2.40 9.83
CA LEU A 48 4.08 -2.91 8.69
C LEU A 48 4.53 -4.34 8.99
N ILE A 49 4.28 -5.25 8.05
CA ILE A 49 4.59 -6.67 8.14
C ILE A 49 5.86 -6.92 7.34
N GLU A 50 6.91 -7.35 8.03
CA GLU A 50 8.23 -7.57 7.42
C GLU A 50 8.21 -8.77 6.45
N PRO A 51 8.57 -8.56 5.17
CA PRO A 51 8.72 -9.65 4.20
C PRO A 51 9.97 -10.50 4.48
N ALA A 52 10.00 -11.72 3.94
CA ALA A 52 11.12 -12.64 4.14
C ALA A 52 12.44 -12.19 3.48
N LEU A 53 12.39 -11.38 2.41
CA LEU A 53 13.56 -10.86 1.71
C LEU A 53 13.35 -9.40 1.31
N PRO A 54 14.43 -8.59 1.27
CA PRO A 54 14.38 -7.22 0.75
C PRO A 54 13.92 -7.15 -0.69
N GLY A 55 13.24 -6.07 -1.05
CA GLY A 55 12.70 -5.84 -2.37
C GLY A 55 11.80 -4.61 -2.42
N MET A 56 11.29 -4.33 -3.60
CA MET A 56 10.33 -3.25 -3.83
C MET A 56 9.19 -3.78 -4.67
N SER A 57 8.00 -3.23 -4.45
CA SER A 57 6.80 -3.54 -5.19
C SER A 57 5.97 -2.30 -5.42
N TYR A 58 5.44 -2.17 -6.62
CA TYR A 58 4.46 -1.15 -6.99
C TYR A 58 3.23 -1.81 -7.60
N SER A 59 2.05 -1.36 -7.20
CA SER A 59 0.79 -1.75 -7.84
C SER A 59 0.14 -0.55 -8.47
N PHE A 60 -0.40 -0.73 -9.67
CA PHE A 60 -1.15 0.29 -10.39
C PHE A 60 -2.49 -0.26 -10.84
N THR A 61 -3.55 0.50 -10.62
CA THR A 61 -4.89 0.22 -11.16
C THR A 61 -5.16 1.02 -12.42
N SER A 62 -6.04 0.52 -13.27
CA SER A 62 -6.56 1.27 -14.44
C SER A 62 -7.18 2.63 -14.08
N ASP A 63 -7.59 2.78 -12.82
CA ASP A 63 -8.39 3.88 -12.30
C ASP A 63 -7.51 5.04 -11.80
N GLY A 64 -6.18 4.93 -11.94
CA GLY A 64 -5.23 5.96 -11.55
C GLY A 64 -4.77 5.90 -10.09
N TYR A 65 -4.90 4.75 -9.41
CA TYR A 65 -4.37 4.57 -8.05
C TYR A 65 -3.11 3.73 -8.05
N PHE A 66 -2.22 4.04 -7.10
CA PHE A 66 -1.01 3.28 -6.87
C PHE A 66 -0.86 2.87 -5.41
N GLU A 67 -0.10 1.82 -5.19
CA GLU A 67 0.43 1.43 -3.89
C GLU A 67 1.90 1.04 -4.03
N GLU A 68 2.69 1.38 -3.03
CA GLU A 68 4.11 1.18 -2.92
C GLU A 68 4.42 0.41 -1.63
N ALA A 69 5.26 -0.62 -1.78
CA ALA A 69 5.82 -1.40 -0.69
C ALA A 69 7.32 -1.55 -0.91
N ILE A 70 8.13 -0.99 -0.02
CA ILE A 70 9.59 -1.07 -0.07
C ILE A 70 10.09 -1.70 1.22
N TYR A 71 10.94 -2.71 1.09
CA TYR A 71 11.77 -3.23 2.17
C TYR A 71 13.22 -3.25 1.72
N GLN A 72 14.05 -2.40 2.30
CA GLN A 72 15.46 -2.28 1.97
C GLN A 72 16.31 -2.53 3.21
N VAL A 73 17.44 -3.20 3.00
CA VAL A 73 18.41 -3.49 4.05
C VAL A 73 19.78 -3.03 3.57
N THR A 74 20.40 -2.16 4.36
CA THR A 74 21.75 -1.65 4.12
C THR A 74 22.70 -2.30 5.11
N ALA A 75 23.69 -3.05 4.59
CA ALA A 75 24.71 -3.67 5.41
C ALA A 75 25.67 -2.64 5.98
N ASN A 76 26.11 -2.86 7.23
CA ASN A 76 27.15 -2.06 7.86
C ASN A 76 28.49 -2.82 7.80
N PRO A 77 29.43 -2.43 6.91
CA PRO A 77 30.69 -3.16 6.75
C PRO A 77 31.62 -3.03 7.96
N LYS A 78 31.42 -2.01 8.81
CA LYS A 78 32.21 -1.81 10.03
C LYS A 78 31.73 -2.72 11.16
N ASP A 79 30.42 -2.96 11.23
CA ASP A 79 29.80 -3.89 12.18
C ASP A 79 28.70 -4.72 11.49
N PRO A 80 29.03 -5.92 10.99
CA PRO A 80 28.09 -6.79 10.31
C PRO A 80 26.90 -7.23 11.17
N GLY A 81 26.99 -7.15 12.50
CA GLY A 81 25.90 -7.47 13.41
C GLY A 81 24.79 -6.40 13.44
N CYS A 82 25.03 -5.25 12.81
CA CYS A 82 24.13 -4.11 12.82
C CYS A 82 23.70 -3.63 11.43
N PRO A 83 22.91 -4.41 10.68
CA PRO A 83 22.31 -3.93 9.44
C PRO A 83 21.23 -2.88 9.73
N THR A 84 21.08 -1.89 8.86
CA THR A 84 19.97 -0.92 8.91
C THR A 84 18.85 -1.41 8.00
N GLY A 85 17.64 -1.55 8.53
CA GLY A 85 16.45 -1.94 7.77
C GLY A 85 15.47 -0.78 7.64
N VAL A 86 14.92 -0.58 6.45
CA VAL A 86 13.89 0.42 6.16
C VAL A 86 12.71 -0.24 5.47
N MET A 87 11.53 -0.09 6.04
CA MET A 87 10.26 -0.45 5.41
C MET A 87 9.44 0.80 5.15
N ILE A 88 8.89 0.93 3.95
CA ILE A 88 8.06 2.05 3.54
C ILE A 88 6.80 1.52 2.87
N PHE A 89 5.66 2.07 3.29
CA PHE A 89 4.36 1.90 2.67
C PHE A 89 3.80 3.26 2.27
N GLN A 90 3.35 3.40 1.03
CA GLN A 90 2.56 4.54 0.57
C GLN A 90 1.52 4.11 -0.45
N HIS A 91 0.44 4.86 -0.55
CA HIS A 91 -0.56 4.65 -1.59
C HIS A 91 -1.29 5.96 -1.89
N GLY A 92 -1.88 6.07 -3.07
CA GLY A 92 -2.53 7.29 -3.51
C GLY A 92 -2.88 7.27 -4.99
N LYS A 93 -2.76 8.41 -5.65
CA LYS A 93 -3.07 8.58 -7.07
C LYS A 93 -1.81 8.75 -7.89
N TYR A 94 -1.78 8.19 -9.08
CA TYR A 94 -0.71 8.42 -10.03
C TYR A 94 -1.22 9.15 -11.27
N GLU A 95 -0.34 9.91 -11.89
CA GLU A 95 -0.62 10.64 -13.12
C GLU A 95 0.50 10.39 -14.12
N ILE A 96 0.12 10.02 -15.34
CA ILE A 96 1.04 9.93 -16.48
C ILE A 96 0.95 11.26 -17.22
N MET A 97 2.04 12.01 -17.16
CA MET A 97 2.18 13.31 -17.79
C MET A 97 2.28 13.16 -19.32
N SER A 98 1.92 14.20 -20.07
CA SER A 98 1.97 14.20 -21.55
C SER A 98 3.38 14.02 -22.12
N ASN A 99 4.41 14.30 -21.32
CA ASN A 99 5.82 14.07 -21.66
C ASN A 99 6.29 12.62 -21.38
N GLY A 100 5.41 11.73 -20.90
CA GLY A 100 5.71 10.34 -20.55
C GLY A 100 6.28 10.14 -19.14
N SER A 101 6.40 11.20 -18.34
CA SER A 101 6.78 11.09 -16.93
C SER A 101 5.63 10.54 -16.07
N LEU A 102 5.97 9.83 -15.00
CA LEU A 102 5.01 9.25 -14.07
C LEU A 102 5.18 9.92 -12.69
N VAL A 103 4.09 10.44 -12.14
CA VAL A 103 4.08 11.12 -10.84
C VAL A 103 3.18 10.36 -9.89
N LEU A 104 3.70 10.02 -8.70
CA LEU A 104 2.97 9.32 -7.65
C LEU A 104 2.66 10.29 -6.51
N ASN A 105 1.38 10.56 -6.29
CA ASN A 105 0.88 11.47 -5.26
C ASN A 105 0.20 10.68 -4.13
N PRO A 106 0.89 10.44 -3.01
CA PRO A 106 0.34 9.63 -1.91
C PRO A 106 -0.77 10.37 -1.15
N PHE A 107 -1.63 9.61 -0.49
CA PHE A 107 -2.51 10.13 0.54
C PHE A 107 -1.68 10.51 1.78
N ILE A 108 -1.58 11.80 2.05
CA ILE A 108 -0.70 12.42 3.05
C ILE A 108 -0.74 11.75 4.44
N VAL A 109 -1.91 11.23 4.85
CA VAL A 109 -2.13 10.68 6.20
C VAL A 109 -1.85 9.18 6.33
N ASP A 110 -1.73 8.46 5.22
CA ASP A 110 -1.71 6.99 5.21
C ASP A 110 -0.31 6.39 5.09
N GLY A 111 0.66 7.11 4.56
CA GLY A 111 2.00 6.56 4.41
C GLY A 111 2.69 6.28 5.75
N ARG A 112 3.47 5.20 5.79
CA ARG A 112 4.15 4.67 6.99
C ARG A 112 5.59 4.31 6.66
N GLN A 113 6.48 4.54 7.62
CA GLN A 113 7.87 4.14 7.55
C GLN A 113 8.28 3.49 8.87
N LEU A 114 9.01 2.39 8.77
CA LEU A 114 9.68 1.74 9.89
C LEU A 114 11.19 1.73 9.63
N LEU A 115 11.94 2.33 10.54
CA LEU A 115 13.40 2.37 10.53
C LEU A 115 13.92 1.49 11.68
N SER A 116 14.73 0.50 11.35
CA SER A 116 15.38 -0.40 12.30
C SER A 116 16.90 -0.19 12.25
N GLU A 117 17.47 0.27 13.37
CA GLU A 117 18.91 0.54 13.52
C GLU A 117 19.42 -0.08 14.83
N PRO A 118 19.77 -1.39 14.82
CA PRO A 118 20.10 -2.13 16.04
C PRO A 118 21.32 -1.59 16.80
N CYS A 119 22.25 -0.92 16.11
CA CYS A 119 23.42 -0.30 16.74
C CYS A 119 23.13 1.05 17.41
N GLN A 120 22.03 1.72 17.05
CA GLN A 120 21.64 3.00 17.66
C GLN A 120 20.58 2.80 18.76
N SER A 121 19.64 1.89 18.53
CA SER A 121 18.52 1.64 19.43
C SER A 121 18.11 0.17 19.39
N SER A 122 17.59 -0.32 20.52
CA SER A 122 16.99 -1.66 20.62
C SER A 122 15.56 -1.72 20.07
N THR A 123 14.95 -0.57 19.77
CA THR A 123 13.58 -0.47 19.24
C THR A 123 13.58 0.21 17.88
N SER A 124 12.79 -0.31 16.95
CA SER A 124 12.54 0.32 15.65
C SER A 124 11.70 1.59 15.79
N THR A 125 12.01 2.60 14.99
CA THR A 125 11.28 3.86 14.93
C THR A 125 10.18 3.77 13.88
N TYR A 126 8.93 3.96 14.28
CA TYR A 126 7.78 3.97 13.39
C TYR A 126 7.25 5.40 13.20
N THR A 127 7.21 5.88 11.97
CA THR A 127 6.80 7.25 11.63
C THR A 127 5.83 7.29 10.47
N ARG A 128 5.12 8.40 10.34
CA ARG A 128 4.37 8.71 9.13
C ARG A 128 5.32 9.15 8.03
N TYR A 129 5.00 8.76 6.79
CA TYR A 129 5.83 9.05 5.64
C TYR A 129 4.99 9.60 4.51
N ASN A 130 5.42 10.72 3.92
CA ASN A 130 4.72 11.39 2.83
C ASN A 130 5.75 11.94 1.86
N GLN A 131 5.87 11.31 0.70
CA GLN A 131 6.82 11.68 -0.33
C GLN A 131 6.17 11.47 -1.69
N THR A 132 6.08 12.53 -2.47
CA THR A 132 5.68 12.43 -3.88
C THR A 132 6.85 11.87 -4.67
N GLU A 133 6.63 10.77 -5.40
CA GLU A 133 7.65 10.18 -6.27
C GLU A 133 7.50 10.70 -7.70
N PHE A 134 8.63 11.01 -8.32
CA PHE A 134 8.69 11.44 -9.72
C PHE A 134 9.61 10.51 -10.51
N PHE A 135 9.04 9.86 -11.52
CA PHE A 135 9.78 9.07 -12.51
C PHE A 135 9.82 9.83 -13.82
N LYS A 136 11.04 10.01 -14.35
CA LYS A 136 11.26 10.72 -15.61
C LYS A 136 10.55 10.05 -16.78
N SER A 137 10.56 8.73 -16.80
CA SER A 137 9.90 7.88 -17.78
C SER A 137 9.73 6.47 -17.22
N PHE A 138 8.89 5.67 -17.86
CA PHE A 138 8.74 4.24 -17.58
C PHE A 138 8.59 3.47 -18.89
N ASN A 139 9.03 2.22 -18.90
CA ASN A 139 8.86 1.31 -20.03
C ASN A 139 8.27 -0.01 -19.57
N VAL A 140 7.22 -0.47 -20.25
CA VAL A 140 6.63 -1.79 -20.06
C VAL A 140 6.87 -2.60 -21.33
N TYR A 141 7.49 -3.76 -21.19
CA TYR A 141 7.77 -4.67 -22.30
C TYR A 141 7.89 -6.11 -21.82
N VAL A 142 7.90 -7.07 -22.74
CA VAL A 142 8.19 -8.47 -22.41
C VAL A 142 9.71 -8.66 -22.45
N ASP A 143 10.30 -9.12 -21.34
CA ASP A 143 11.72 -9.43 -21.25
C ASP A 143 12.02 -10.70 -22.08
N ASP A 144 12.79 -10.56 -23.15
CA ASP A 144 13.14 -11.65 -24.06
C ASP A 144 13.86 -12.82 -23.38
N TYR A 145 14.60 -12.54 -22.29
CA TYR A 145 15.35 -13.58 -21.59
C TYR A 145 14.46 -14.43 -20.66
N HIS A 146 13.51 -13.80 -19.98
CA HIS A 146 12.65 -14.48 -19.00
C HIS A 146 11.24 -14.79 -19.51
N GLY A 147 10.83 -14.22 -20.65
CA GLY A 147 9.47 -14.34 -21.20
C GLY A 147 8.38 -13.76 -20.31
N ARG A 148 8.71 -12.78 -19.46
CA ARG A 148 7.79 -12.15 -18.50
C ARG A 148 7.70 -10.65 -18.75
N TYR A 149 6.54 -10.06 -18.45
CA TYR A 149 6.40 -8.61 -18.46
C TYR A 149 7.35 -7.98 -17.44
N ARG A 150 8.07 -6.97 -17.90
CA ARG A 150 9.05 -6.19 -17.16
C ARG A 150 8.66 -4.71 -17.22
N LEU A 151 8.76 -4.06 -16.07
CA LEU A 151 8.62 -2.63 -15.89
C LEU A 151 9.98 -2.07 -15.50
N ASP A 152 10.48 -1.14 -16.32
CA ASP A 152 11.65 -0.34 -16.00
C ASP A 152 11.19 1.09 -15.66
N LEU A 153 11.48 1.51 -14.43
CA LEU A 153 11.27 2.88 -13.96
C LEU A 153 12.58 3.65 -14.02
N PHE A 154 12.52 4.92 -14.43
CA PHE A 154 13.67 5.80 -14.46
C PHE A 154 13.50 6.91 -13.43
N GLN A 155 14.49 7.05 -12.55
CA GLN A 155 14.53 8.09 -11.53
C GLN A 155 14.53 9.49 -12.16
N HIS A 156 14.41 10.53 -11.33
CA HIS A 156 14.40 11.92 -11.77
C HIS A 156 15.64 12.32 -12.60
N ASP A 157 16.81 11.74 -12.32
CA ASP A 157 18.07 11.94 -13.05
C ASP A 157 18.15 11.11 -14.35
N GLY A 158 17.20 10.20 -14.57
CA GLY A 158 17.18 9.25 -15.69
C GLY A 158 17.98 7.98 -15.42
N SER A 159 18.53 7.78 -14.22
CA SER A 159 19.12 6.50 -13.85
C SER A 159 18.04 5.42 -13.71
N PRO A 160 18.29 4.19 -14.19
CA PRO A 160 17.31 3.12 -14.09
C PRO A 160 17.19 2.63 -12.64
N MET A 161 15.96 2.41 -12.19
CA MET A 161 15.70 1.62 -10.98
C MET A 161 15.96 0.13 -11.23
N PRO A 162 16.04 -0.68 -10.15
CA PRO A 162 16.01 -2.13 -10.29
C PRO A 162 14.82 -2.58 -11.14
N PRO A 163 14.99 -3.62 -11.98
CA PRO A 163 13.92 -4.10 -12.84
C PRO A 163 12.79 -4.70 -12.01
N PHE A 164 11.55 -4.37 -12.39
CA PHE A 164 10.35 -4.95 -11.81
C PHE A 164 9.71 -5.94 -12.77
N TYR A 165 9.12 -7.00 -12.24
CA TYR A 165 8.46 -8.05 -13.00
C TYR A 165 7.00 -8.16 -12.58
N LEU A 166 6.11 -8.35 -13.55
CA LEU A 166 4.68 -8.51 -13.30
C LEU A 166 4.45 -9.76 -12.46
N SER A 167 3.83 -9.58 -11.29
CA SER A 167 3.52 -10.62 -10.32
C SER A 167 2.02 -10.93 -10.31
N TYR A 168 1.16 -9.91 -10.36
CA TYR A 168 -0.29 -10.07 -10.34
C TYR A 168 -0.98 -9.13 -11.35
N LYS A 169 -2.02 -9.64 -12.02
CA LYS A 169 -2.97 -8.89 -12.84
C LYS A 169 -4.34 -9.58 -12.70
N PRO A 170 -5.34 -9.00 -12.01
CA PRO A 170 -5.42 -7.63 -11.49
C PRO A 170 -4.43 -7.31 -10.36
N PRO A 171 -4.15 -6.02 -10.08
CA PRO A 171 -3.19 -5.61 -9.04
C PRO A 171 -3.67 -6.02 -7.64
N GLN A 172 -2.72 -6.45 -6.81
CA GLN A 172 -2.89 -6.71 -5.39
C GLN A 172 -2.50 -5.46 -4.58
N MET A 173 -3.49 -4.74 -4.05
CA MET A 173 -3.28 -3.57 -3.19
C MET A 173 -4.43 -3.41 -2.19
N LEU A 174 -4.26 -2.54 -1.20
CA LEU A 174 -5.32 -2.14 -0.29
C LEU A 174 -6.37 -1.28 -1.01
N PRO A 175 -7.55 -1.07 -0.39
CA PRO A 175 -8.61 -0.27 -1.00
C PRO A 175 -8.16 1.16 -1.34
N THR A 176 -8.54 1.62 -2.53
CA THR A 176 -8.15 2.90 -3.15
C THR A 176 -8.86 4.12 -2.55
N GLN A 177 -8.76 4.27 -1.24
CA GLN A 177 -9.38 5.33 -0.45
C GLN A 177 -8.51 5.62 0.78
N THR A 178 -8.67 6.79 1.39
CA THR A 178 -7.97 7.10 2.64
C THR A 178 -8.31 6.07 3.73
N LEU A 179 -7.28 5.43 4.31
CA LEU A 179 -7.41 4.31 5.26
C LEU A 179 -7.50 4.81 6.71
N ASN A 180 -6.72 5.85 7.04
CA ASN A 180 -6.53 6.37 8.39
C ASN A 180 -6.76 7.90 8.42
N PRO A 181 -8.01 8.36 8.21
CA PRO A 181 -8.32 9.78 8.17
C PRO A 181 -8.08 10.44 9.55
N THR A 182 -7.25 11.49 9.57
CA THR A 182 -7.14 12.40 10.71
C THR A 182 -8.14 13.55 10.56
N SER A 183 -8.52 14.20 11.66
CA SER A 183 -9.54 15.26 11.74
C SER A 183 -9.31 16.51 10.87
N GLY A 184 -8.23 16.56 10.08
CA GLY A 184 -7.94 17.61 9.09
C GLY A 184 -7.60 17.12 7.69
N GLY A 185 -7.68 15.81 7.40
CA GLY A 185 -7.46 15.26 6.06
C GLY A 185 -8.75 15.27 5.23
N THR A 186 -8.69 15.83 4.02
CA THR A 186 -9.80 15.84 3.05
C THR A 186 -10.29 14.41 2.83
N GLN A 187 -11.51 14.11 3.29
CA GLN A 187 -12.16 12.83 3.01
C GLN A 187 -12.52 12.80 1.52
N GLU A 188 -11.82 11.99 0.73
CA GLU A 188 -12.42 11.50 -0.51
C GLU A 188 -13.53 10.50 -0.15
N THR A 189 -14.67 10.65 -0.84
CA THR A 189 -16.03 10.22 -0.49
C THR A 189 -16.22 8.73 -0.21
N GLY A 190 -15.68 8.21 0.88
CA GLY A 190 -15.96 6.86 1.40
C GLY A 190 -16.97 6.93 2.55
N THR A 191 -18.20 6.49 2.34
CA THR A 191 -19.22 6.44 3.40
C THR A 191 -18.68 5.64 4.59
N SER A 192 -18.71 6.18 5.81
CA SER A 192 -18.15 5.58 7.06
C SER A 192 -18.50 4.09 7.27
N LYS A 193 -19.63 3.61 6.74
CA LYS A 193 -20.05 2.20 6.77
C LYS A 193 -19.16 1.28 5.91
N THR A 194 -18.67 1.76 4.77
CA THR A 194 -17.78 1.02 3.86
C THR A 194 -16.40 0.81 4.49
N ILE A 195 -15.84 1.86 5.10
CA ILE A 195 -14.58 1.79 5.88
C ILE A 195 -14.70 0.74 6.99
N LYS A 196 -15.80 0.74 7.76
CA LYS A 196 -16.02 -0.26 8.83
C LYS A 196 -16.17 -1.70 8.34
N ARG A 197 -16.63 -1.91 7.10
CA ARG A 197 -16.73 -3.25 6.48
C ARG A 197 -15.37 -3.70 5.95
N ILE A 198 -14.63 -2.80 5.31
CA ILE A 198 -13.25 -3.05 4.86
C ILE A 198 -12.37 -3.43 6.04
N ARG A 199 -12.38 -2.65 7.13
CA ARG A 199 -11.61 -2.96 8.33
C ARG A 199 -11.94 -4.36 8.85
N ARG A 200 -13.22 -4.70 9.01
CA ARG A 200 -13.66 -6.05 9.40
C ARG A 200 -13.23 -7.15 8.42
N SER A 201 -13.12 -6.84 7.13
CA SER A 201 -12.68 -7.80 6.11
C SER A 201 -11.16 -8.01 6.13
N LEU A 202 -10.39 -6.99 6.48
CA LEU A 202 -8.92 -7.06 6.58
C LEU A 202 -8.48 -7.64 7.93
N GLU A 203 -9.20 -7.31 9.00
CA GLU A 203 -9.06 -7.81 10.39
C GLU A 203 -9.20 -9.34 10.49
N ASN A 204 -9.69 -10.02 9.44
CA ASN A 204 -9.98 -11.44 9.45
C ASN A 204 -9.02 -12.31 8.60
N ARG A 205 -7.88 -11.77 8.14
CA ARG A 205 -6.83 -12.56 7.48
C ARG A 205 -5.96 -13.34 8.49
N GLY A 206 -6.56 -14.23 9.28
CA GLY A 206 -5.95 -15.39 9.95
C GLY A 206 -4.57 -15.27 10.64
N ARG A 207 -4.07 -14.07 10.96
CA ARG A 207 -2.64 -13.86 11.27
C ARG A 207 -2.30 -13.71 12.75
N THR A 208 -3.26 -13.53 13.66
CA THR A 208 -2.93 -13.42 15.09
C THR A 208 -4.03 -13.99 16.00
N ASN A 209 -3.62 -14.61 17.11
CA ASN A 209 -4.49 -14.88 18.27
C ASN A 209 -4.62 -13.63 19.17
N ALA A 210 -4.25 -12.45 18.66
CA ALA A 210 -4.26 -11.21 19.41
C ALA A 210 -5.68 -10.67 19.47
N VAL A 211 -6.38 -10.97 20.55
CA VAL A 211 -7.68 -10.35 20.84
C VAL A 211 -7.43 -8.93 21.31
N ARG A 212 -7.80 -7.94 20.50
CA ARG A 212 -7.93 -6.55 20.96
C ARG A 212 -8.95 -6.55 22.10
N ARG A 213 -8.47 -6.41 23.35
CA ARG A 213 -9.36 -6.10 24.48
C ARG A 213 -9.92 -4.71 24.20
N GLY A 214 -11.23 -4.65 23.96
CA GLY A 214 -11.91 -3.40 23.64
C GLY A 214 -11.63 -2.31 24.67
N ASP A 215 -11.62 -1.07 24.22
CA ASP A 215 -11.54 0.08 25.11
C ASP A 215 -12.68 -0.01 26.14
N TYR A 216 -12.32 -0.02 27.42
CA TYR A 216 -13.31 -0.09 28.49
C TYR A 216 -14.26 1.11 28.38
N ASP A 217 -15.57 0.86 28.36
CA ASP A 217 -16.55 1.93 28.38
C ASP A 217 -16.56 2.58 29.78
N TYR A 218 -15.77 3.63 29.93
CA TYR A 218 -15.64 4.41 31.16
C TYR A 218 -16.97 4.99 31.63
N ASN A 219 -17.96 5.11 30.75
CA ASN A 219 -19.30 5.57 31.09
C ASN A 219 -20.05 4.52 31.93
N VAL A 220 -19.91 3.23 31.60
CA VAL A 220 -20.50 2.12 32.38
C VAL A 220 -19.89 2.05 33.77
N ILE A 221 -18.56 2.19 33.87
CA ILE A 221 -17.84 2.19 35.15
C ILE A 221 -18.25 3.40 36.00
N TRP A 222 -18.39 4.57 35.38
CA TRP A 222 -18.81 5.79 36.05
C TRP A 222 -20.25 5.69 36.59
N TRP A 223 -21.20 5.24 35.78
CA TRP A 223 -22.59 5.05 36.20
C TRP A 223 -22.76 3.96 37.25
N PHE A 224 -21.95 2.90 37.18
CA PHE A 224 -21.89 1.88 38.23
C PHE A 224 -21.45 2.46 39.57
N GLY A 225 -20.43 3.33 39.55
CA GLY A 225 -19.99 4.08 40.74
C GLY A 225 -21.08 4.97 41.33
N VAL A 226 -21.80 5.72 40.47
CA VAL A 226 -22.94 6.56 40.91
C VAL A 226 -24.05 5.72 41.52
N SER A 227 -24.39 4.58 40.91
CA SER A 227 -25.42 3.67 41.42
C SER A 227 -25.08 3.14 42.81
N LEU A 228 -23.83 2.72 43.04
CA LEU A 228 -23.35 2.26 44.34
C LEU A 228 -23.43 3.35 45.41
N MET A 229 -23.11 4.61 45.07
CA MET A 229 -23.26 5.73 46.00
C MET A 229 -24.73 6.00 46.36
N CYS A 230 -25.64 5.93 45.39
CA CYS A 230 -27.07 6.10 45.65
C CYS A 230 -27.65 4.95 46.51
N VAL A 231 -27.24 3.71 46.26
CA VAL A 231 -27.66 2.55 47.06
C VAL A 231 -27.10 2.64 48.49
N GLY A 232 -25.85 3.07 48.66
CA GLY A 232 -25.27 3.31 49.99
C GLY A 232 -25.98 4.43 50.76
N ALA A 233 -26.32 5.53 50.08
CA ALA A 233 -27.03 6.66 50.70
C ALA A 233 -28.47 6.29 51.11
N THR A 234 -29.18 5.53 50.28
CA THR A 234 -30.52 5.03 50.62
C THR A 234 -30.47 3.98 51.72
N GLY A 235 -29.51 3.06 51.67
CA GLY A 235 -29.28 2.07 52.74
C GLY A 235 -28.99 2.71 54.10
N TRP A 236 -28.24 3.81 54.14
CA TRP A 236 -28.01 4.58 55.38
C TRP A 236 -29.28 5.26 55.91
N TYR A 237 -30.18 5.68 55.02
CA TYR A 237 -31.42 6.37 55.41
C TYR A 237 -32.48 5.43 56.01
N PHE A 238 -32.37 4.12 55.74
CA PHE A 238 -33.29 3.10 56.24
C PHE A 238 -32.72 2.28 57.43
N LEU A 239 -31.61 2.73 58.02
CA LEU A 239 -30.94 2.13 59.18
C LEU A 239 -30.92 3.15 60.34
#